data_AF-A0A497H7U7-F1
#
_entry.id   AF-A0A497H7U7-F1
#
_cell.length_a   1.000
_cell.length_b   1.000
_cell.length_c   1.000
_cell.angle_alpha   90.00
_cell.angle_beta   90.00
_cell.angle_gamma   90.00
#
_symmetry.space_group_name_H-M   'P 1'
#
loop_
_entity.id
_entity.type
_entity.pdbx_description
1 polymer ?
#
loop_
_entity_poly.entity_id
_entity_poly.type
_entity_poly.pdbx_seq_one_letter_code
_entity_poly.pdbx_strand_id
1 'polypeptide(L)'
;MKSTKPRKQRKNLFNAPLHKKRKWLAAHLAENLLLKYDRRSIPVIKGDTVKIMRGSFRGHEEKIARVNVKKGYVEVEGVTMIKADGKKIAKPIHPSNLLITKLNLTDRWRRMKLEKGLPEEVKQEIEKEAEEQIKTMEKEEIEKETVEEGEVGEKQDAAALSDKEKAEEKPIEEKTEVTKTKTTEQPKKENIEKHVSKTKKRDKQKTEIIKEKTEKKMVQKKTVKKTSKNVKKKKTGKGEDKKE
;
A
#
# COMPACT_ATOMS: atom_id res chain seq x y z
N MET A 1 19.08 12.74 25.72
CA MET A 1 19.15 14.21 25.85
C MET A 1 18.51 14.59 27.17
N LYS A 2 19.31 14.98 28.17
CA LYS A 2 18.90 15.16 29.58
C LYS A 2 18.82 16.65 29.93
N SER A 3 18.05 17.44 29.16
CA SER A 3 17.81 18.85 29.51
C SER A 3 16.54 18.96 30.32
N THR A 4 16.61 19.54 31.52
CA THR A 4 15.45 19.79 32.40
C THR A 4 14.58 20.96 31.93
N LYS A 5 15.07 21.80 31.02
CA LYS A 5 14.37 23.01 30.57
C LYS A 5 13.16 22.66 29.67
N PRO A 6 11.90 22.97 30.06
CA PRO A 6 10.72 22.60 29.28
C PRO A 6 10.67 23.22 27.88
N ARG A 7 11.18 24.46 27.74
CA ARG A 7 11.29 25.15 26.44
C ARG A 7 12.13 24.35 25.43
N LYS A 8 13.26 23.79 25.88
CA LYS A 8 14.16 22.99 25.02
C LYS A 8 13.53 21.65 24.64
N GLN A 9 12.81 21.02 25.58
CA GLN A 9 12.11 19.76 25.34
C GLN A 9 10.98 19.92 24.30
N ARG A 10 10.13 20.95 24.44
CA ARG A 10 9.06 21.25 23.48
C ARG A 10 9.60 21.54 22.07
N LYS A 11 10.67 22.34 21.97
CA LYS A 11 11.34 22.62 20.69
C LYS A 11 11.85 21.34 20.02
N ASN A 12 12.44 20.43 20.80
CA ASN A 12 12.93 19.15 20.28
C ASN A 12 11.79 18.26 19.78
N LEU A 13 10.66 18.18 20.50
CA LEU A 13 9.51 17.38 20.09
C LEU A 13 8.91 17.87 18.77
N PHE A 14 8.70 19.19 18.66
CA PHE A 14 8.10 19.79 17.47
C PHE A 14 8.99 19.64 16.23
N ASN A 15 10.30 19.93 16.38
CA ASN A 15 11.27 19.93 15.28
C ASN A 15 11.91 18.56 14.98
N ALA A 16 11.53 17.50 15.70
CA ALA A 16 12.16 16.21 15.50
C ALA A 16 11.95 15.65 14.09
N PRO A 17 12.98 14.98 13.51
CA PRO A 17 12.85 14.29 12.25
C PRO A 17 11.89 13.10 12.36
N LEU A 18 11.31 12.69 11.22
CA LEU A 18 10.24 11.69 11.16
C LEU A 18 10.63 10.33 11.77
N HIS A 19 11.87 9.88 11.59
CA HIS A 19 12.34 8.61 12.16
C HIS A 19 12.37 8.62 13.70
N LYS A 20 12.55 9.79 14.34
CA LYS A 20 12.44 9.95 15.80
C LYS A 20 10.98 10.03 16.22
N LYS A 21 10.15 10.80 15.51
CA LYS A 21 8.70 10.88 15.76
C LYS A 21 8.03 9.50 15.70
N ARG A 22 8.43 8.64 14.76
CA ARG A 22 7.95 7.25 14.67
C ARG A 22 8.16 6.47 15.97
N LYS A 23 9.28 6.65 16.66
CA LYS A 23 9.57 5.94 17.93
C LYS A 23 8.69 6.42 19.09
N TRP A 24 8.23 7.67 19.04
CA TRP A 24 7.33 8.24 20.07
C TRP A 24 5.88 7.80 19.88
N LEU A 25 5.50 7.39 18.67
CA LEU A 25 4.19 6.82 18.39
C LEU A 25 4.16 5.34 18.75
N ALA A 26 4.29 5.05 20.04
CA ALA A 26 4.18 3.72 20.61
C ALA A 26 2.91 3.59 21.46
N ALA A 27 2.37 2.38 21.50
CA ALA A 27 1.22 2.02 22.33
C ALA A 27 1.58 0.84 23.25
N HIS A 28 0.82 0.69 24.33
CA HIS A 28 1.00 -0.41 25.27
C HIS A 28 0.52 -1.73 24.67
N LEU A 29 1.19 -2.83 25.01
CA LEU A 29 0.73 -4.17 24.66
C LEU A 29 -0.29 -4.67 25.68
N ALA A 30 -1.23 -5.49 25.23
CA ALA A 30 -2.06 -6.31 26.11
C ALA A 30 -1.19 -7.27 26.94
N GLU A 31 -1.69 -7.71 28.09
CA GLU A 31 -0.94 -8.56 29.04
C GLU A 31 -0.43 -9.85 28.40
N ASN A 32 -1.25 -10.51 27.59
CA ASN A 32 -0.87 -11.72 26.84
C ASN A 32 0.37 -11.49 25.96
N LEU A 33 0.40 -10.36 25.25
CA LEU A 33 1.52 -9.99 24.38
C LEU A 33 2.72 -9.51 25.20
N LEU A 34 2.48 -8.83 26.32
CA LEU A 34 3.54 -8.35 27.20
C LEU A 34 4.34 -9.54 27.77
N LEU A 35 3.65 -10.60 28.19
CA LEU A 35 4.27 -11.84 28.66
C LEU A 35 5.02 -12.58 27.54
N LYS A 36 4.42 -12.70 26.34
CA LYS A 36 5.05 -13.36 25.19
C LYS A 36 6.33 -12.65 24.73
N TYR A 37 6.27 -11.32 24.61
CA TYR A 37 7.33 -10.54 23.99
C TYR A 37 8.31 -9.89 24.99
N ASP A 38 8.03 -9.93 26.29
CA ASP A 38 8.74 -9.18 27.35
C ASP A 38 8.95 -7.68 27.00
N ARG A 39 7.94 -7.07 26.36
CA ARG A 39 7.96 -5.66 25.96
C ARG A 39 6.71 -4.95 26.46
N ARG A 40 6.91 -3.80 27.10
CA ARG A 40 5.79 -2.97 27.57
C ARG A 40 5.05 -2.21 26.45
N SER A 41 5.78 -1.79 25.41
CA SER A 41 5.23 -0.96 24.34
C SER A 41 6.02 -1.09 23.04
N ILE A 42 5.33 -0.96 21.91
CA ILE A 42 5.94 -0.99 20.58
C ILE A 42 5.38 0.15 19.70
N PRO A 43 6.17 0.68 18.74
CA PRO A 43 5.64 1.59 17.74
C PRO A 43 4.50 0.96 16.93
N VAL A 44 3.39 1.69 16.79
CA VAL A 44 2.20 1.22 16.06
C VAL A 44 2.44 1.19 14.55
N ILE A 45 1.90 0.19 13.86
CA ILE A 45 1.91 0.07 12.40
C ILE A 45 0.48 -0.15 11.89
N LYS A 46 0.27 0.11 10.59
CA LYS A 46 -0.96 -0.26 9.89
C LYS A 46 -1.25 -1.76 10.05
N GLY A 47 -2.50 -2.11 10.31
CA GLY A 47 -2.96 -3.48 10.48
C GLY A 47 -2.79 -4.07 11.87
N ASP A 48 -2.15 -3.37 12.83
CA ASP A 48 -2.23 -3.75 14.24
C ASP A 48 -3.68 -3.61 14.72
N THR A 49 -4.17 -4.56 15.52
CA THR A 49 -5.49 -4.46 16.16
C THR A 49 -5.34 -3.79 17.52
N VAL A 50 -6.16 -2.76 17.75
CA VAL A 50 -6.05 -1.91 18.94
C VAL A 50 -7.40 -1.72 19.62
N LYS A 51 -7.36 -1.72 20.95
CA LYS A 51 -8.44 -1.30 21.83
C LYS A 51 -8.25 0.14 22.25
N ILE A 52 -9.30 0.95 22.17
CA ILE A 52 -9.28 2.32 22.66
C ILE A 52 -9.58 2.33 24.15
N MET A 53 -8.65 2.88 24.94
CA MET A 53 -8.75 2.90 26.41
C MET A 53 -9.37 4.20 26.93
N ARG A 54 -9.20 5.32 26.22
CA ARG A 54 -9.60 6.67 26.68
C ARG A 54 -10.33 7.44 25.59
N GLY A 55 -11.24 8.32 26.00
CA GLY A 55 -12.02 9.19 25.10
C GLY A 55 -13.40 8.64 24.77
N SER A 56 -14.09 9.29 23.82
CA SER A 56 -15.48 8.96 23.45
C SER A 56 -15.66 7.57 22.88
N PHE A 57 -14.63 7.02 22.23
CA PHE A 57 -14.66 5.70 21.59
C PHE A 57 -14.02 4.61 22.48
N ARG A 58 -14.08 4.76 23.80
CA ARG A 58 -13.53 3.77 24.73
C ARG A 58 -14.22 2.41 24.55
N GLY A 59 -13.44 1.35 24.50
CA GLY A 59 -13.92 -0.03 24.37
C GLY A 59 -14.00 -0.54 22.92
N HIS A 60 -13.92 0.35 21.92
CA HIS A 60 -13.85 -0.08 20.53
C HIS A 60 -12.52 -0.77 20.21
N GLU A 61 -12.61 -1.90 19.53
CA GLU A 61 -11.49 -2.75 19.12
C GLU A 61 -11.49 -2.93 17.61
N GLU A 62 -10.50 -2.36 16.92
CA GLU A 62 -10.45 -2.43 15.46
C GLU A 62 -9.00 -2.32 14.97
N LYS A 63 -8.79 -2.55 13.67
CA LYS A 63 -7.48 -2.42 13.03
C LYS A 63 -7.10 -0.95 12.82
N ILE A 64 -5.79 -0.69 12.81
CA ILE A 64 -5.24 0.61 12.44
C ILE A 64 -5.26 0.75 10.92
N ALA A 65 -6.08 1.68 10.40
CA ALA A 65 -6.11 2.04 8.98
C ALA A 65 -4.83 2.76 8.55
N ARG A 66 -4.41 3.76 9.33
CA ARG A 66 -3.30 4.65 8.96
C ARG A 66 -2.59 5.25 10.16
N VAL A 67 -1.26 5.38 10.05
CA VAL A 67 -0.41 6.05 11.04
C VAL A 67 0.17 7.33 10.45
N ASN A 68 -0.16 8.49 11.03
CA ASN A 68 0.34 9.79 10.60
C ASN A 68 1.52 10.26 11.46
N VAL A 69 2.74 9.92 11.04
CA VAL A 69 3.97 10.26 11.79
C VAL A 69 4.24 11.77 11.88
N LYS A 70 3.86 12.55 10.85
CA LYS A 70 4.07 14.00 10.83
C LYS A 70 3.25 14.71 11.90
N LYS A 71 1.97 14.32 12.04
CA LYS A 71 1.00 14.94 12.95
C LYS A 71 0.92 14.24 14.31
N GLY A 72 1.38 13.01 14.42
CA GLY A 72 1.49 12.29 15.69
C GLY A 72 0.23 11.55 16.13
N TYR A 73 -0.63 11.14 15.20
CA TYR A 73 -1.87 10.42 15.51
C TYR A 73 -2.06 9.21 14.59
N VAL A 74 -3.03 8.39 14.97
CA VAL A 74 -3.45 7.16 14.31
C VAL A 74 -4.92 7.30 13.93
N GLU A 75 -5.28 6.72 12.80
CA GLU A 75 -6.65 6.56 12.32
C GLU A 75 -7.01 5.08 12.51
N VAL A 76 -8.04 4.81 13.32
CA VAL A 76 -8.55 3.47 13.61
C VAL A 76 -9.80 3.25 12.76
N GLU A 77 -9.96 2.05 12.20
CA GLU A 77 -11.15 1.67 11.43
C GLU A 77 -12.40 1.75 12.34
N GLY A 78 -13.57 2.04 11.76
CA GLY A 78 -14.81 2.24 12.52
C GLY A 78 -14.91 3.57 13.30
N VAL A 79 -13.79 4.17 13.70
CA VAL A 79 -13.75 5.41 14.48
C VAL A 79 -13.82 6.64 13.58
N THR A 80 -15.05 7.05 13.27
CA THR A 80 -15.32 8.16 12.37
C THR A 80 -16.12 9.28 13.03
N MET A 81 -15.99 10.49 12.48
CA MET A 81 -16.81 11.65 12.77
C MET A 81 -17.55 12.06 11.51
N ILE A 82 -18.80 12.49 11.66
CA ILE A 82 -19.61 13.04 10.58
C ILE A 82 -19.36 14.56 10.52
N LYS A 83 -19.02 15.07 9.34
CA LYS A 83 -18.99 16.52 9.08
C LYS A 83 -20.40 17.08 8.85
N ALA A 84 -20.55 18.40 8.89
CA ALA A 84 -21.80 19.07 8.52
C ALA A 84 -22.31 18.66 7.13
N ASP A 85 -21.40 18.39 6.19
CA ASP A 85 -21.71 17.91 4.83
C ASP A 85 -22.17 16.43 4.78
N GLY A 86 -22.33 15.75 5.92
CA GLY A 86 -22.69 14.32 6.01
C GLY A 86 -21.54 13.33 5.74
N LYS A 87 -20.39 13.79 5.25
CA LYS A 87 -19.22 12.93 4.98
C LYS A 87 -18.58 12.40 6.27
N LYS A 88 -18.29 11.10 6.30
CA LYS A 88 -17.56 10.42 7.39
C LYS A 88 -16.05 10.61 7.23
N ILE A 89 -15.38 11.06 8.30
CA ILE A 89 -13.92 11.24 8.34
C ILE A 89 -13.37 10.51 9.55
N ALA A 90 -12.21 9.87 9.41
CA ALA A 90 -11.55 9.21 10.53
C ALA A 90 -11.22 10.18 11.67
N LYS A 91 -11.52 9.78 12.91
CA LYS A 91 -11.13 10.53 14.11
C LYS A 91 -9.63 10.32 14.36
N PRO A 92 -8.82 11.39 14.50
CA PRO A 92 -7.44 11.24 14.90
C PRO A 92 -7.33 10.86 16.39
N ILE A 93 -6.61 9.77 16.69
CA ILE A 93 -6.37 9.29 18.05
C ILE A 93 -4.87 9.24 18.34
N HIS A 94 -4.44 9.67 19.51
CA HIS A 94 -3.04 9.53 19.94
C HIS A 94 -2.77 8.09 20.45
N PRO A 95 -1.65 7.45 20.07
CA PRO A 95 -1.40 6.03 20.38
C PRO A 95 -1.25 5.73 21.87
N SER A 96 -0.95 6.73 22.71
CA SER A 96 -0.96 6.55 24.18
C SER A 96 -2.32 6.17 24.75
N ASN A 97 -3.40 6.43 24.01
CA ASN A 97 -4.76 6.10 24.42
C ASN A 97 -5.19 4.71 23.90
N LEU A 98 -4.29 4.01 23.21
CA LEU A 98 -4.53 2.70 22.61
C LEU A 98 -3.81 1.61 23.40
N LEU A 99 -4.39 0.42 23.35
CA LEU A 99 -3.80 -0.83 23.82
C LEU A 99 -3.81 -1.82 22.65
N ILE A 100 -2.64 -2.33 22.28
CA ILE A 100 -2.51 -3.27 21.16
C ILE A 100 -2.93 -4.66 21.64
N THR A 101 -3.95 -5.22 20.99
CA THR A 101 -4.47 -6.56 21.28
C THR A 101 -3.87 -7.62 20.36
N LYS A 102 -3.65 -7.31 19.09
CA LYS A 102 -3.00 -8.19 18.11
C LYS A 102 -1.96 -7.44 17.29
N LEU A 103 -0.81 -8.06 17.05
CA LEU A 103 0.30 -7.47 16.28
C LEU A 103 0.26 -7.95 14.83
N ASN A 104 0.58 -7.06 13.91
CA ASN A 104 0.89 -7.41 12.53
C ASN A 104 2.39 -7.76 12.43
N LEU A 105 2.69 -9.05 12.18
CA LEU A 105 4.04 -9.60 12.11
C LEU A 105 4.54 -9.82 10.67
N THR A 106 3.81 -9.36 9.66
CA THR A 106 4.19 -9.48 8.23
C THR A 106 5.58 -8.91 7.93
N ASP A 107 5.94 -7.77 8.56
CA ASP A 107 7.23 -7.10 8.35
C ASP A 107 8.39 -7.78 9.10
N ARG A 108 9.39 -8.24 8.35
CA ARG A 108 10.62 -8.85 8.88
C ARG A 108 11.37 -7.93 9.85
N TRP A 109 11.44 -6.63 9.60
CA TRP A 109 12.17 -5.71 10.49
C TRP A 109 11.46 -5.50 11.82
N ARG A 110 10.14 -5.69 11.88
CA ARG A 110 9.37 -5.66 13.12
C ARG A 110 9.68 -6.89 13.95
N ARG A 111 9.66 -8.08 13.34
CA ARG A 111 10.02 -9.36 14.00
C ARG A 111 11.42 -9.33 14.61
N MET A 112 12.40 -8.90 13.81
CA MET A 112 13.79 -8.75 14.27
C MET A 112 13.95 -7.80 15.49
N LYS A 113 13.02 -6.86 15.72
CA LYS A 113 13.04 -6.02 16.93
C LYS A 113 12.36 -6.69 18.11
N LEU A 114 11.31 -7.45 17.85
CA LEU A 114 10.58 -8.21 18.86
C LEU A 114 11.44 -9.35 19.40
N GLU A 115 12.18 -10.06 18.56
CA GLU A 115 13.05 -11.20 18.91
C GLU A 115 14.24 -10.83 19.83
N LYS A 116 14.58 -9.54 19.94
CA LYS A 116 15.77 -9.12 20.69
C LYS A 116 15.58 -9.40 22.18
N GLY A 117 16.44 -10.26 22.72
CA GLY A 117 16.47 -10.58 24.15
C GLY A 117 15.51 -11.68 24.56
N LEU A 118 14.90 -12.40 23.60
CA LEU A 118 14.03 -13.54 23.89
C LEU A 118 14.73 -14.89 23.68
N PRO A 119 14.25 -15.95 24.37
CA PRO A 119 14.68 -17.33 24.13
C PRO A 119 14.31 -17.81 22.71
N GLU A 120 15.06 -18.79 22.20
CA GLU A 120 14.94 -19.28 20.82
C GLU A 120 13.55 -19.87 20.51
N GLU A 121 12.90 -20.47 21.50
CA GLU A 121 11.56 -21.06 21.39
C GLU A 121 10.52 -20.03 20.95
N VAL A 122 10.50 -18.87 21.62
CA VAL A 122 9.55 -17.80 21.31
C VAL A 122 9.86 -17.19 19.93
N LYS A 123 11.12 -17.19 19.48
CA LYS A 123 11.46 -16.73 18.13
C LYS A 123 10.84 -17.62 17.06
N GLN A 124 10.91 -18.94 17.25
CA GLN A 124 10.30 -19.89 16.32
C GLN A 124 8.77 -19.73 16.30
N GLU A 125 8.14 -19.47 17.44
CA GLU A 125 6.70 -19.16 17.48
C GLU A 125 6.35 -17.88 16.72
N ILE A 126 7.18 -16.84 16.83
CA ILE A 126 6.98 -15.57 16.12
C ILE A 126 7.11 -15.77 14.61
N GLU A 127 8.08 -16.57 14.16
CA GLU A 127 8.27 -16.89 12.75
C GLU A 127 7.08 -17.69 12.19
N LYS A 128 6.59 -18.70 12.93
CA LYS A 128 5.40 -19.47 12.55
C LYS A 128 4.15 -18.58 12.48
N GLU A 129 3.89 -17.75 13.49
CA GLU A 129 2.77 -16.81 13.51
C GLU A 129 2.83 -15.84 12.31
N ALA A 130 4.03 -15.43 11.92
CA ALA A 130 4.21 -14.56 10.77
C ALA A 130 3.97 -15.26 9.43
N GLU A 131 4.41 -16.50 9.27
CA GLU A 131 4.14 -17.31 8.08
C GLU A 131 2.64 -17.60 7.92
N GLU A 132 1.95 -17.89 9.02
CA GLU A 132 0.49 -18.04 9.04
C GLU A 132 -0.21 -16.75 8.61
N GLN A 133 0.21 -15.60 9.15
CA GLN A 133 -0.35 -14.30 8.75
C GLN A 133 -0.12 -14.01 7.26
N ILE A 134 1.08 -14.26 6.74
CA ILE A 134 1.39 -14.07 5.32
C ILE A 134 0.51 -14.98 4.46
N LYS A 135 0.39 -16.26 4.83
CA LYS A 135 -0.47 -17.22 4.12
C LYS A 135 -1.94 -16.82 4.14
N THR A 136 -2.44 -16.28 5.25
CA THR A 136 -3.83 -15.76 5.31
C THR A 136 -4.01 -14.55 4.40
N MET A 137 -3.04 -13.64 4.35
CA MET A 137 -3.11 -12.48 3.45
C MET A 137 -3.05 -12.90 1.98
N GLU A 138 -2.17 -13.83 1.62
CA GLU A 138 -2.06 -14.35 0.24
C GLU A 138 -3.36 -15.05 -0.19
N LYS A 139 -4.01 -15.82 0.71
CA LYS A 139 -5.32 -16.42 0.43
C LYS A 139 -6.41 -15.38 0.24
N GLU A 140 -6.49 -14.38 1.12
CA GLU A 140 -7.46 -13.28 0.99
C GLU A 140 -7.24 -12.46 -0.30
N GLU A 141 -5.99 -12.34 -0.77
CA GLU A 141 -5.68 -11.69 -2.04
C GLU A 141 -6.15 -12.54 -3.23
N ILE A 142 -5.86 -13.86 -3.23
CA ILE A 142 -6.32 -14.78 -4.28
C ILE A 142 -7.85 -14.83 -4.35
N GLU A 143 -8.56 -14.89 -3.22
CA GLU A 143 -10.03 -14.86 -3.20
C GLU A 143 -10.58 -13.57 -3.81
N LYS A 144 -9.99 -12.41 -3.48
CA LYS A 144 -10.40 -11.13 -4.08
C LYS A 144 -10.17 -11.09 -5.58
N GLU A 145 -9.04 -11.60 -6.06
CA GLU A 145 -8.76 -11.69 -7.49
C GLU A 145 -9.77 -12.60 -8.21
N THR A 146 -10.10 -13.77 -7.65
CA THR A 146 -11.11 -14.67 -8.25
C THR A 146 -12.53 -14.08 -8.29
N VAL A 147 -12.90 -13.24 -7.30
CA VAL A 147 -14.20 -12.55 -7.27
C VAL A 147 -14.22 -11.38 -8.26
N GLU A 148 -13.11 -10.63 -8.41
CA GLU A 148 -12.99 -9.58 -9.42
C GLU A 148 -13.02 -10.17 -10.85
N GLU A 149 -12.39 -11.32 -11.09
CA GLU A 149 -12.47 -12.02 -12.37
C GLU A 149 -13.88 -12.56 -12.66
N GLY A 150 -14.58 -13.07 -11.63
CA GLY A 150 -15.98 -13.50 -11.73
C GLY A 150 -16.95 -12.36 -12.06
N GLU A 151 -16.80 -11.20 -11.43
CA GLU A 151 -17.62 -10.01 -11.75
C GLU A 151 -17.34 -9.44 -13.15
N VAL A 152 -16.12 -9.59 -13.67
CA VAL A 152 -15.76 -9.17 -15.04
C VAL A 152 -16.33 -10.15 -16.07
N GLY A 153 -16.39 -11.45 -15.76
CA GLY A 153 -17.06 -12.46 -16.58
C GLY A 153 -18.57 -12.21 -16.68
N GLU A 154 -19.24 -11.96 -15.55
CA GLU A 154 -20.69 -11.69 -15.53
C GLU A 154 -21.07 -10.40 -16.30
N LYS A 155 -20.21 -9.38 -16.26
CA LYS A 155 -20.38 -8.14 -17.03
C LYS A 155 -20.12 -8.33 -18.53
N GLN A 156 -19.34 -9.33 -18.93
CA GLN A 156 -19.11 -9.68 -20.33
C GLN A 156 -20.23 -10.56 -20.89
N ASP A 157 -20.77 -11.48 -20.09
CA ASP A 157 -21.88 -12.35 -20.47
C ASP A 157 -23.22 -11.58 -20.56
N ALA A 158 -23.44 -10.58 -19.70
CA ALA A 158 -24.60 -9.70 -19.80
C ALA A 158 -24.57 -8.78 -21.04
N ALA A 159 -23.39 -8.42 -21.55
CA ALA A 159 -23.23 -7.65 -22.78
C ALA A 159 -23.41 -8.52 -24.04
N ALA A 160 -23.07 -9.82 -23.96
CA ALA A 160 -23.26 -10.77 -25.07
C ALA A 160 -24.74 -11.18 -25.29
N LEU A 161 -25.61 -10.98 -24.29
CA LEU A 161 -27.05 -11.23 -24.38
C LEU A 161 -27.84 -10.07 -25.01
N SER A 162 -27.29 -8.86 -25.11
CA SER A 162 -27.94 -7.71 -25.77
C SER A 162 -27.68 -7.57 -27.26
N ASP A 163 -26.67 -8.25 -27.82
CA ASP A 163 -26.31 -8.17 -29.24
C ASP A 163 -26.99 -9.24 -30.13
N LYS A 164 -27.81 -10.12 -29.56
CA LYS A 164 -28.59 -11.13 -30.33
C LYS A 164 -30.02 -10.73 -30.66
N GLU A 165 -30.59 -9.72 -29.99
CA GLU A 165 -31.97 -9.26 -30.28
C GLU A 165 -32.06 -8.21 -31.40
N LYS A 166 -30.92 -7.77 -31.97
CA LYS A 166 -30.90 -6.73 -33.02
C LYS A 166 -30.57 -7.24 -34.43
N ALA A 167 -30.61 -8.55 -34.65
CA ALA A 167 -30.29 -9.17 -35.94
C ALA A 167 -31.52 -9.67 -36.73
N GLU A 168 -32.73 -9.58 -36.17
CA GLU A 168 -33.96 -9.94 -36.87
C GLU A 168 -34.86 -8.72 -37.07
N GLU A 169 -34.61 -7.94 -38.13
CA GLU A 169 -35.66 -7.27 -38.92
C GLU A 169 -35.05 -6.70 -40.23
N LYS A 170 -35.64 -7.07 -41.37
CA LYS A 170 -35.21 -6.69 -42.74
C LYS A 170 -35.72 -5.29 -43.13
N PRO A 171 -35.11 -4.58 -44.12
CA PRO A 171 -35.48 -3.21 -44.44
C PRO A 171 -36.52 -3.10 -45.58
N ILE A 172 -37.40 -2.09 -45.51
CA ILE A 172 -38.19 -1.57 -46.64
C ILE A 172 -38.07 -0.04 -46.63
N GLU A 173 -37.68 0.53 -47.78
CA GLU A 173 -37.58 1.96 -48.07
C GLU A 173 -38.95 2.57 -48.47
N GLU A 174 -39.25 3.81 -48.05
CA GLU A 174 -39.53 4.95 -48.97
C GLU A 174 -40.03 6.23 -48.25
N LYS A 175 -39.30 7.32 -48.52
CA LYS A 175 -39.73 8.68 -48.95
C LYS A 175 -40.44 9.71 -48.03
N THR A 176 -39.84 10.93 -48.09
CA THR A 176 -40.42 12.32 -48.18
C THR A 176 -41.19 12.87 -46.95
N GLU A 177 -41.17 14.15 -46.53
CA GLU A 177 -40.57 15.43 -46.95
C GLU A 177 -40.74 16.41 -45.75
N VAL A 178 -39.67 17.05 -45.25
CA VAL A 178 -39.35 18.49 -45.31
C VAL A 178 -40.40 19.51 -44.82
N THR A 179 -40.04 20.30 -43.79
CA THR A 179 -40.09 21.80 -43.75
C THR A 179 -39.54 22.29 -42.38
N LYS A 180 -38.27 22.70 -42.27
CA LYS A 180 -37.67 24.06 -42.46
C LYS A 180 -38.35 25.12 -41.58
N THR A 181 -37.66 25.77 -40.63
CA THR A 181 -36.79 26.97 -40.86
C THR A 181 -35.73 27.12 -39.74
N LYS A 182 -34.43 27.09 -40.07
CA LYS A 182 -33.48 28.20 -40.40
C LYS A 182 -32.71 28.75 -39.18
N THR A 183 -31.47 28.25 -38.99
CA THR A 183 -30.16 28.91 -39.25
C THR A 183 -29.67 29.77 -38.07
N THR A 184 -28.58 29.43 -37.38
CA THR A 184 -27.20 29.70 -37.86
C THR A 184 -26.13 28.93 -37.05
N GLU A 185 -25.17 28.36 -37.80
CA GLU A 185 -23.73 28.13 -37.49
C GLU A 185 -23.22 27.04 -36.52
N GLN A 186 -22.14 26.38 -36.98
CA GLN A 186 -21.51 25.11 -36.57
C GLN A 186 -20.38 25.30 -35.51
N PRO A 187 -19.53 24.31 -35.18
CA PRO A 187 -19.78 23.02 -34.53
C PRO A 187 -18.97 22.86 -33.20
N LYS A 188 -19.54 22.22 -32.17
CA LYS A 188 -18.79 21.68 -31.01
C LYS A 188 -18.79 20.15 -31.06
N LYS A 189 -18.05 19.57 -32.00
CA LYS A 189 -17.67 18.14 -32.02
C LYS A 189 -16.18 17.90 -32.29
N GLU A 190 -15.31 18.88 -32.04
CA GLU A 190 -13.86 18.71 -32.18
C GLU A 190 -13.08 18.46 -30.88
N ASN A 191 -13.71 18.52 -29.70
CA ASN A 191 -12.97 18.47 -28.43
C ASN A 191 -12.94 17.10 -27.71
N ILE A 192 -13.58 16.07 -28.27
CA ILE A 192 -13.56 14.72 -27.68
C ILE A 192 -12.54 13.82 -28.41
N GLU A 193 -12.37 13.93 -29.73
CA GLU A 193 -11.38 13.13 -30.47
C GLU A 193 -9.93 13.62 -30.31
N LYS A 194 -9.72 14.90 -29.99
CA LYS A 194 -8.39 15.45 -29.68
C LYS A 194 -7.91 15.06 -28.27
N HIS A 195 -8.82 14.62 -27.39
CA HIS A 195 -8.48 14.20 -26.02
C HIS A 195 -8.16 12.71 -25.90
N VAL A 196 -8.74 11.85 -26.75
CA VAL A 196 -8.48 10.40 -26.79
C VAL A 196 -7.20 10.05 -27.58
N SER A 197 -6.83 10.86 -28.58
CA SER A 197 -5.59 10.68 -29.35
C SER A 197 -4.33 11.16 -28.60
N LYS A 198 -4.45 12.16 -27.71
CA LYS A 198 -3.35 12.63 -26.84
C LYS A 198 -3.09 11.71 -25.64
N THR A 199 -4.08 10.97 -25.14
CA THR A 199 -3.90 9.99 -24.06
C THR A 199 -3.24 8.71 -24.58
N LYS A 200 -3.68 8.16 -25.73
CA LYS A 200 -3.05 6.98 -26.35
C LYS A 200 -1.60 7.20 -26.83
N LYS A 201 -1.23 8.41 -27.29
CA LYS A 201 0.18 8.73 -27.64
C LYS A 201 1.09 8.90 -26.42
N ARG A 202 0.56 9.38 -25.29
CA ARG A 202 1.32 9.53 -24.03
C ARG A 202 1.58 8.19 -23.35
N ASP A 203 0.66 7.23 -23.45
CA ASP A 203 0.83 5.91 -22.86
C ASP A 203 1.78 4.99 -23.66
N LYS A 204 1.84 5.14 -25.00
CA LYS A 204 2.87 4.47 -25.83
C LYS A 204 4.28 5.02 -25.56
N GLN A 205 4.45 6.34 -25.46
CA GLN A 205 5.74 6.93 -25.12
C GLN A 205 6.21 6.56 -23.69
N LYS A 206 5.28 6.43 -22.74
CA LYS A 206 5.61 5.99 -21.36
C LYS A 206 6.06 4.53 -21.30
N THR A 207 5.44 3.65 -22.08
CA THR A 207 5.79 2.23 -22.12
C THR A 207 7.12 1.97 -22.84
N GLU A 208 7.46 2.75 -23.87
CA GLU A 208 8.77 2.71 -24.54
C GLU A 208 9.90 3.23 -23.64
N ILE A 209 9.69 4.32 -22.88
CA ILE A 209 10.69 4.85 -21.92
C ILE A 209 10.94 3.86 -20.76
N ILE A 210 9.93 3.10 -20.34
CA ILE A 210 10.08 2.07 -19.31
C ILE A 210 10.87 0.87 -19.87
N LYS A 211 10.59 0.45 -21.10
CA LYS A 211 11.33 -0.63 -21.79
C LYS A 211 12.81 -0.29 -21.99
N GLU A 212 13.12 0.91 -22.49
CA GLU A 212 14.52 1.37 -22.63
C GLU A 212 15.25 1.46 -21.29
N LYS A 213 14.56 1.90 -20.21
CA LYS A 213 15.14 1.96 -18.87
C LYS A 213 15.40 0.57 -18.30
N THR A 214 14.54 -0.41 -18.57
CA THR A 214 14.74 -1.79 -18.15
C THR A 214 15.88 -2.47 -18.90
N GLU A 215 16.01 -2.23 -20.20
CA GLU A 215 17.11 -2.76 -21.03
C GLU A 215 18.46 -2.16 -20.62
N LYS A 216 18.54 -0.85 -20.40
CA LYS A 216 19.76 -0.17 -19.90
C LYS A 216 20.18 -0.69 -18.51
N LYS A 217 19.22 -1.00 -17.62
CA LYS A 217 19.48 -1.60 -16.29
C LYS A 217 19.99 -3.05 -16.39
N MET A 218 19.51 -3.80 -17.38
CA MET A 218 19.92 -5.19 -17.63
C MET A 218 21.32 -5.27 -18.25
N VAL A 219 21.67 -4.32 -19.13
CA VAL A 219 23.03 -4.16 -19.69
C VAL A 219 24.03 -3.76 -18.60
N GLN A 220 23.69 -2.81 -17.72
CA GLN A 220 24.55 -2.43 -16.58
C GLN A 220 24.77 -3.57 -15.59
N LYS A 221 23.75 -4.40 -15.32
CA LYS A 221 23.94 -5.62 -14.50
C LYS A 221 24.85 -6.64 -15.17
N LYS A 222 24.80 -6.79 -16.51
CA LYS A 222 25.70 -7.69 -17.26
C LYS A 222 27.14 -7.19 -17.28
N THR A 223 27.40 -5.89 -17.38
CA THR A 223 28.75 -5.32 -17.33
C THR A 223 29.37 -5.40 -15.92
N VAL A 224 28.59 -5.17 -14.87
CA VAL A 224 29.04 -5.35 -13.47
C VAL A 224 29.34 -6.84 -13.16
N LYS A 225 28.57 -7.77 -13.72
CA LYS A 225 28.81 -9.22 -13.55
C LYS A 225 30.02 -9.74 -14.36
N LYS A 226 30.33 -9.12 -15.52
CA LYS A 226 31.55 -9.39 -16.30
C LYS A 226 32.80 -8.84 -15.61
N THR A 227 32.75 -7.62 -15.08
CA THR A 227 33.88 -7.02 -14.34
C THR A 227 34.17 -7.78 -13.04
N SER A 228 33.14 -8.22 -12.29
CA SER A 228 33.33 -9.06 -11.10
C SER A 228 33.91 -10.45 -11.43
N LYS A 229 33.54 -11.06 -12.56
CA LYS A 229 34.14 -12.32 -13.05
C LYS A 229 35.61 -12.13 -13.45
N ASN A 230 35.96 -11.02 -14.11
CA ASN A 230 37.34 -10.74 -14.52
C ASN A 230 38.24 -10.45 -13.31
N VAL A 231 37.73 -9.76 -12.28
CA VAL A 231 38.44 -9.54 -11.01
C VAL A 231 38.65 -10.85 -10.24
N LYS A 232 37.69 -11.79 -10.29
CA LYS A 232 37.82 -13.12 -9.66
C LYS A 232 38.84 -13.99 -10.39
N LYS A 233 38.88 -13.96 -11.73
CA LYS A 233 39.87 -14.68 -12.57
C LYS A 233 41.30 -14.15 -12.40
N LYS A 234 41.47 -12.82 -12.21
CA LYS A 234 42.78 -12.19 -11.92
C LYS A 234 43.31 -12.49 -10.51
N LYS A 235 42.42 -12.82 -9.56
CA LYS A 235 42.82 -13.24 -8.19
C LYS A 235 43.22 -14.71 -8.11
N THR A 236 42.64 -15.58 -8.94
CA THR A 236 43.00 -17.01 -8.99
C THR A 236 44.27 -17.27 -9.80
N GLY A 237 44.57 -16.45 -10.82
CA GLY A 237 45.81 -16.59 -11.61
C GLY A 237 47.05 -15.91 -11.03
N LYS A 238 47.00 -15.38 -9.80
CA LYS A 238 48.15 -14.73 -9.14
C LYS A 238 48.74 -15.56 -7.99
N GLY A 239 48.36 -16.83 -7.90
CA GLY A 239 48.74 -17.74 -6.81
C GLY A 239 49.53 -18.98 -7.23
N GLU A 240 49.98 -19.11 -8.48
CA GLU A 240 50.65 -20.32 -8.98
C GLU A 240 52.12 -20.17 -9.37
N ASP A 241 52.74 -18.99 -9.22
CA ASP A 241 54.18 -18.82 -9.47
C ASP A 241 54.93 -18.50 -8.17
N LYS A 242 55.27 -19.54 -7.40
CA LYS A 242 56.37 -19.59 -6.41
C LYS A 242 56.52 -21.01 -5.85
N LYS A 243 57.02 -21.92 -6.70
CA LYS A 243 57.74 -23.12 -6.28
C LYS A 243 58.88 -23.33 -7.27
N GLU A 244 60.05 -22.86 -6.88
CA GLU A 244 61.39 -23.45 -7.07
C GLU A 244 62.37 -22.66 -6.21
#